data_AF-A0A2Z4IP15-F1
#
_entry.id   AF-A0A2Z4IP15-F1
#
_cell.length_a   1.000
_cell.length_b   1.000
_cell.length_c   1.000
_cell.angle_alpha   90.00
_cell.angle_beta   90.00
_cell.angle_gamma   90.00
#
_symmetry.space_group_name_H-M   'P 1'
#
loop_
_entity.id
_entity.type
_entity.pdbx_description
1 polymer ?
#
loop_
_entity_poly.entity_id
_entity_poly.type
_entity_poly.pdbx_seq_one_letter_code
_entity_poly.pdbx_strand_id
1 'polypeptide(L)'
;MPRNPIHLILSVSPHLSVSGLVKELKGKSSWKVLSEFKSLSRQYWVRYFWVRGYFVESSGNVTDEVIMEYIKNQDVEKESDDDFKISDS
;
A
#
# COMPACT_ATOMS: atom_id res chain seq x y z
N MET A 1 -16.32 -3.97 -6.97
CA MET A 1 -15.40 -3.08 -7.71
C MET A 1 -13.99 -3.58 -7.44
N PRO A 2 -13.17 -3.84 -8.46
CA PRO A 2 -11.83 -4.38 -8.25
C PRO A 2 -11.00 -3.40 -7.42
N ARG A 3 -10.33 -3.92 -6.38
CA ARG A 3 -9.41 -3.15 -5.54
C ARG A 3 -8.04 -3.23 -6.19
N ASN A 4 -7.54 -2.09 -6.67
CA ASN A 4 -6.18 -2.02 -7.22
C ASN A 4 -5.21 -1.65 -6.10
N PRO A 5 -4.40 -2.60 -5.58
CA PRO A 5 -3.38 -2.29 -4.61
C PRO A 5 -2.29 -1.43 -5.25
N ILE A 6 -1.66 -0.58 -4.45
CA ILE A 6 -0.49 0.19 -4.83
C ILE A 6 0.69 -0.34 -4.04
N HIS A 7 1.73 -0.76 -4.75
CA HIS A 7 2.96 -1.30 -4.18
C HIS A 7 4.01 -0.18 -4.15
N LEU A 8 4.66 -0.01 -3.01
CA LEU A 8 5.69 1.02 -2.80
C LEU A 8 6.92 0.36 -2.21
N ILE A 9 8.09 0.58 -2.81
CA ILE A 9 9.39 0.26 -2.22
C ILE A 9 9.96 1.57 -1.69
N LEU A 10 10.27 1.61 -0.40
CA LEU A 10 10.69 2.82 0.29
C LEU A 10 11.96 2.55 1.09
N SER A 11 12.97 3.42 0.93
CA SER A 11 14.09 3.49 1.86
C SER A 11 13.72 4.44 2.99
N VAL A 12 13.64 3.91 4.22
CA VAL A 12 13.13 4.63 5.39
C VAL A 12 14.08 4.49 6.57
N SER A 13 14.19 5.54 7.37
CA SER A 13 14.98 5.50 8.60
C SER A 13 14.39 4.46 9.57
N PRO A 14 15.22 3.62 10.20
CA PRO A 14 14.74 2.58 11.12
C PRO A 14 14.08 3.13 12.40
N HIS A 15 14.31 4.42 12.72
CA HIS A 15 13.64 5.08 13.84
C HIS A 15 12.19 5.46 13.55
N LEU A 16 11.77 5.41 12.28
CA LEU A 16 10.44 5.79 11.87
C LEU A 16 9.47 4.61 12.08
N SER A 17 8.33 4.89 12.73
CA SER A 17 7.28 3.89 12.83
C SER A 17 6.65 3.63 11.45
N VAL A 18 6.68 2.37 11.02
CA VAL A 18 6.05 1.91 9.77
C VAL A 18 4.56 2.28 9.74
N SER A 19 3.83 2.08 10.84
CA SER A 19 2.41 2.41 10.92
C SER A 19 2.15 3.92 10.82
N GLY A 20 3.03 4.73 11.42
CA GLY A 20 3.02 6.19 11.29
C GLY A 20 3.24 6.63 9.84
N LEU A 21 4.24 6.05 9.18
CA LEU A 21 4.55 6.32 7.78
C LEU A 21 3.37 5.97 6.87
N VAL A 22 2.83 4.76 6.98
CA VAL A 22 1.70 4.32 6.16
C VAL A 22 0.47 5.19 6.39
N LYS A 23 0.21 5.58 7.65
CA LYS A 23 -0.87 6.52 7.98
C LYS A 23 -0.71 7.86 7.26
N GLU A 24 0.51 8.41 7.27
CA GLU A 24 0.81 9.67 6.61
C GLU A 24 0.71 9.56 5.09
N LEU A 25 1.28 8.52 4.49
CA LEU A 25 1.22 8.26 3.06
C LEU A 25 -0.23 8.11 2.58
N LYS A 26 -1.01 7.26 3.24
CA LYS A 26 -2.43 7.07 2.91
C LYS A 26 -3.24 8.36 3.08
N GLY A 27 -2.99 9.11 4.15
CA GLY A 27 -3.69 10.36 4.44
C GLY A 27 -3.39 11.45 3.41
N LYS A 28 -2.11 11.74 3.17
CA LYS A 28 -1.67 12.78 2.23
C LYS A 28 -2.07 12.45 0.79
N SER A 29 -1.91 11.20 0.36
CA SER A 29 -2.32 10.77 -0.98
C SER A 29 -3.83 10.88 -1.19
N SER A 30 -4.64 10.42 -0.23
CA SER A 30 -6.11 10.56 -0.31
C SER A 30 -6.51 12.03 -0.42
N TRP A 31 -5.93 12.88 0.42
CA TRP A 31 -6.23 14.31 0.38
C TRP A 31 -5.87 14.92 -0.98
N LYS A 32 -4.68 14.63 -1.50
CA LYS A 32 -4.21 15.18 -2.77
C LYS A 32 -5.09 14.72 -3.94
N VAL A 33 -5.34 13.41 -4.05
CA VAL A 33 -6.18 12.84 -5.12
C VAL A 33 -7.60 13.39 -5.06
N LEU A 34 -8.23 13.41 -3.88
CA LEU A 34 -9.61 13.89 -3.77
C LEU A 34 -9.72 15.42 -3.96
N SER A 35 -8.66 16.18 -3.71
CA SER A 35 -8.61 17.61 -3.98
C SER A 35 -8.44 17.92 -5.47
N GLU A 36 -7.60 17.14 -6.17
CA GLU A 36 -7.35 17.30 -7.61
C GLU A 36 -8.52 16.76 -8.46
N PHE A 37 -9.13 15.64 -8.06
CA PHE A 37 -10.18 14.95 -8.82
C PHE A 37 -11.53 15.03 -8.12
N LYS A 38 -12.27 16.12 -8.38
CA LYS A 38 -13.60 16.36 -7.77
C LYS A 38 -14.66 15.29 -8.09
N SER A 39 -14.50 14.54 -9.17
CA SER A 39 -15.35 13.39 -9.47
C SER A 39 -15.17 12.27 -8.44
N LEU A 40 -13.92 12.00 -8.05
CA LEU A 40 -13.59 11.00 -7.04
C LEU A 40 -14.00 11.43 -5.64
N SER A 41 -13.94 12.72 -5.31
CA SER A 41 -14.39 13.21 -3.99
C SER A 41 -15.90 13.10 -3.75
N ARG A 42 -16.70 13.04 -4.82
CA ARG A 42 -18.13 12.72 -4.72
C ARG A 42 -18.38 11.24 -4.45
N GLN A 43 -17.48 10.36 -4.89
CA GLN A 43 -17.61 8.91 -4.76
C GLN A 43 -16.95 8.37 -3.49
N TYR A 44 -15.83 8.95 -3.08
CA TYR A 44 -15.01 8.52 -1.95
C TYR A 44 -14.75 9.66 -0.99
N TRP A 45 -14.93 9.39 0.30
CA TRP A 45 -14.46 10.27 1.36
C TRP A 45 -13.03 9.86 1.74
N VAL A 46 -12.25 10.78 2.32
CA VAL A 46 -10.85 10.54 2.74
C VAL A 46 -10.71 9.25 3.56
N ARG A 47 -11.69 8.89 4.40
CA ARG A 47 -11.69 7.66 5.22
C ARG A 47 -11.95 6.35 4.44
N TYR A 48 -12.45 6.44 3.21
CA TYR A 48 -12.84 5.28 2.38
C TYR A 48 -12.03 5.15 1.10
N PHE A 49 -11.08 6.05 0.84
CA PHE A 49 -10.21 5.97 -0.33
C PHE A 49 -9.25 4.77 -0.27
N TRP A 50 -8.70 4.50 0.92
CA TRP A 50 -7.87 3.32 1.17
C TRP A 50 -8.60 2.30 2.05
N VAL A 51 -8.29 1.02 1.84
CA VAL A 51 -8.60 -0.02 2.84
C VAL A 51 -7.81 0.22 4.13
N ARG A 52 -8.38 -0.21 5.26
CA ARG A 52 -7.76 -0.02 6.59
C ARG A 52 -6.42 -0.73 6.71
N GLY A 53 -6.35 -1.97 6.21
CA GLY A 53 -5.14 -2.81 6.24
C GLY A 53 -4.05 -2.32 5.31
N TYR A 54 -2.82 -2.74 5.58
CA TYR A 54 -1.66 -2.60 4.71
C TYR A 54 -0.74 -3.80 4.95
N PHE A 55 0.07 -4.13 3.96
CA PHE A 55 1.13 -5.13 4.07
C PHE A 55 2.48 -4.42 3.98
N VAL A 56 3.41 -4.79 4.85
CA VAL A 56 4.79 -4.31 4.82
C VAL A 56 5.70 -5.48 5.12
N GLU A 57 6.76 -5.58 4.33
CA GLU A 57 7.83 -6.52 4.51
C GLU A 57 9.17 -5.78 4.45
N SER A 58 10.09 -6.10 5.36
CA SER A 58 11.46 -5.61 5.28
C SER A 58 12.25 -6.46 4.29
N SER A 59 12.72 -5.84 3.23
CA SER A 59 13.72 -6.46 2.37
C SER A 59 15.11 -6.25 2.98
N GLY A 60 15.97 -7.26 2.91
CA GLY A 60 17.37 -7.19 3.30
C GLY A 60 18.18 -6.28 2.37
N ASN A 61 19.45 -6.59 2.11
CA ASN A 61 20.27 -5.79 1.19
C ASN A 61 19.62 -5.74 -0.21
N VAL A 62 18.91 -4.66 -0.53
CA VAL A 62 18.12 -4.53 -1.76
C VAL A 62 19.02 -4.07 -2.89
N THR A 63 19.12 -4.87 -3.95
CA THR A 63 19.78 -4.49 -5.21
C THR A 63 18.75 -4.14 -6.28
N ASP A 64 19.18 -3.46 -7.34
CA ASP A 64 18.29 -3.06 -8.44
C ASP A 64 17.61 -4.27 -9.11
N GLU A 65 18.28 -5.44 -9.14
CA GLU A 65 17.69 -6.68 -9.66
C GLU A 65 16.48 -7.14 -8.84
N VAL A 66 16.57 -7.05 -7.50
CA VAL A 66 15.49 -7.44 -6.59
C VAL A 66 14.26 -6.55 -6.77
N ILE A 67 14.48 -5.25 -7.00
CA ILE A 67 13.40 -4.28 -7.27
C ILE A 67 12.68 -4.64 -8.58
N MET A 68 13.44 -4.94 -9.64
CA MET A 68 12.88 -5.30 -10.94
C MET A 68 12.09 -6.62 -10.89
N GLU A 69 12.63 -7.62 -10.20
CA GLU A 69 11.97 -8.92 -10.04
C GLU A 69 10.67 -8.81 -9.23
N TYR A 70 10.67 -8.02 -8.16
CA TYR A 70 9.45 -7.74 -7.39
C TYR A 70 8.36 -7.12 -8.28
N ILE A 71 8.65 -6.05 -9.01
CA ILE A 71 7.66 -5.39 -9.87
C ILE A 71 7.09 -6.36 -10.91
N LYS A 72 7.94 -7.23 -11.49
CA LYS A 72 7.54 -8.20 -12.50
C LYS A 72 6.59 -9.28 -11.94
N ASN A 73 6.86 -9.76 -10.72
CA ASN A 73 6.11 -10.88 -10.13
C ASN A 73 4.80 -10.43 -9.45
N GLN A 74 4.70 -9.18 -9.01
CA GLN A 74 3.50 -8.66 -8.33
C GLN A 74 2.25 -8.52 -9.22
N ASP A 75 2.41 -8.44 -10.54
CA ASP A 75 1.25 -8.46 -11.46
C ASP A 75 0.73 -9.89 -11.73
N VAL A 76 1.53 -10.91 -11.41
CA VAL A 76 1.22 -12.33 -11.70
C VAL A 76 0.50 -13.02 -10.55
N GLU A 77 0.71 -12.59 -9.29
CA GLU A 77 0.12 -13.22 -8.10
C GLU A 77 -1.31 -12.76 -7.75
N LYS A 78 -2.02 -12.09 -8.67
CA LYS A 78 -3.40 -11.63 -8.46
C LYS A 78 -4.46 -12.74 -8.60
N GLU A 79 -4.30 -13.87 -7.91
CA GLU A 79 -5.43 -14.76 -7.63
C GLU A 79 -5.37 -15.25 -6.17
N SER A 80 -6.41 -14.83 -5.41
CA SER A 80 -6.75 -15.17 -4.02
C SER A 80 -5.72 -14.87 -2.93
N ASP A 81 -6.02 -13.90 -2.07
CA ASP A 81 -5.95 -14.09 -0.61
C ASP A 81 -6.57 -12.89 0.12
N ASP A 82 -7.91 -12.88 0.14
CA ASP A 82 -8.72 -11.93 0.89
C ASP A 82 -9.03 -12.42 2.34
N ASP A 83 -8.35 -13.45 2.84
CA ASP A 83 -8.63 -14.01 4.18
C ASP A 83 -7.36 -14.05 5.05
N PHE A 84 -7.10 -12.92 5.73
CA PHE A 84 -6.07 -12.83 6.76
C PHE A 84 -6.51 -13.67 7.98
N LYS A 85 -6.14 -14.95 8.00
CA LYS A 85 -6.31 -15.83 9.16
C LYS A 85 -5.13 -15.66 10.11
N ILE A 86 -5.40 -15.10 11.28
CA ILE A 86 -4.49 -15.17 12.43
C ILE A 86 -4.59 -16.61 12.96
N SER A 87 -3.54 -17.40 12.79
CA SER A 87 -3.40 -18.66 13.51
C SER A 87 -2.89 -18.35 14.93
N ASP A 88 -3.76 -18.49 15.92
CA ASP A 88 -3.34 -18.53 17.32
C ASP A 88 -2.53 -19.81 17.55
N SER A 89 -1.31 -19.67 18.07
CA SER A 89 -0.44 -20.78 18.50
C SER A 89 -0.85 -21.31 19.87
#